data_AF-A0A7K0J5W6-F1
#
_entry.id   AF-A0A7K0J5W6-F1
#
_cell.length_a   1.000
_cell.length_b   1.000
_cell.length_c   1.000
_cell.angle_alpha   90.00
_cell.angle_beta   90.00
_cell.angle_gamma   90.00
#
_symmetry.space_group_name_H-M   'P 1'
#
loop_
_entity.id
_entity.type
_entity.pdbx_description
1 polymer ?
#
loop_
_entity_poly.entity_id
_entity_poly.type
_entity_poly.pdbx_seq_one_letter_code
_entity_poly.pdbx_strand_id
1 'polypeptide(L)'
;MTAPLAWLPSTDPLSRIQNMPALVAELHHLGTTRNPDGESTHTRHVPGSRPPLDLSRLDILPSPGWEPPLLRTLAEEASRVIWEAIDDDTRATHPQPCGLTWTAECAWLAAVWADSRAWLDEADMAMVDDTISVTYARLARAVGLKPPNAITCPACGAPCEIDGPVLACTATRWQPESQRHEYPGPAALEKRWRLAPPMTAAELAAELPVQRKRLNQWHRRGKIKPAPHTTPPRFYPWDVIAQLWPDITAAIEDKDKAA
;
A
#
# COMPACT_ATOMS: atom_id res chain seq x y z
N MET A 1 15.36 20.73 -10.71
CA MET A 1 15.40 19.25 -10.69
C MET A 1 14.80 18.82 -9.36
N THR A 2 13.52 18.43 -9.35
CA THR A 2 12.85 17.89 -8.16
C THR A 2 13.37 16.49 -7.88
N ALA A 3 13.74 16.21 -6.63
CA ALA A 3 14.13 14.85 -6.22
C ALA A 3 13.02 13.85 -6.58
N PRO A 4 13.36 12.61 -6.97
CA PRO A 4 12.37 11.60 -7.28
C PRO A 4 11.49 11.35 -6.05
N LEU A 5 10.17 11.39 -6.25
CA LEU A 5 9.21 11.03 -5.21
C LEU A 5 9.46 9.57 -4.83
N ALA A 6 9.71 9.34 -3.55
CA ALA A 6 9.93 8.01 -2.99
C ALA A 6 8.86 7.71 -1.94
N TRP A 7 8.51 6.44 -1.79
CA TRP A 7 7.57 6.01 -0.76
C TRP A 7 8.16 6.24 0.63
N LEU A 8 7.37 6.83 1.52
CA LEU A 8 7.75 7.09 2.91
C LEU A 8 7.04 6.12 3.86
N PRO A 9 7.75 5.54 4.85
CA PRO A 9 7.18 4.59 5.82
C PRO A 9 6.19 5.29 6.77
N SER A 10 5.25 4.54 7.35
CA SER A 10 4.26 5.08 8.31
C SER A 10 4.89 5.53 9.63
N THR A 11 6.07 5.04 9.94
CA THR A 11 6.88 5.46 11.09
C THR A 11 7.45 6.87 10.94
N ASP A 12 7.30 7.52 9.78
CA ASP A 12 7.75 8.88 9.52
C ASP A 12 6.59 9.79 9.06
N PRO A 13 5.65 10.12 9.96
CA PRO A 13 4.47 10.93 9.62
C PRO A 13 4.85 12.35 9.21
N LEU A 14 5.92 12.93 9.78
CA LEU A 14 6.36 14.28 9.45
C LEU A 14 6.85 14.38 8.00
N SER A 15 7.73 13.46 7.56
CA SER A 15 8.16 13.46 6.16
C SER A 15 6.99 13.19 5.22
N ARG A 16 6.03 12.34 5.62
CA ARG A 16 4.80 12.10 4.85
C ARG A 16 4.00 13.39 4.65
N ILE A 17 3.73 14.14 5.72
CA ILE A 17 3.04 15.44 5.68
C ILE A 17 3.77 16.38 4.71
N GLN A 18 5.09 16.55 4.88
CA GLN A 18 5.90 17.44 4.06
C GLN A 18 5.91 17.05 2.58
N ASN A 19 5.73 15.77 2.27
CA ASN A 19 5.76 15.25 0.90
C ASN A 19 4.39 15.32 0.18
N MET A 20 3.27 15.37 0.91
CA MET A 20 1.92 15.38 0.32
C MET A 20 1.72 16.47 -0.76
N PRO A 21 2.17 17.73 -0.57
CA PRO A 21 2.01 18.76 -1.61
C PRO A 21 2.74 18.42 -2.91
N ALA A 22 3.90 17.74 -2.82
CA ALA A 22 4.65 17.31 -3.99
C ALA A 22 3.93 16.18 -4.75
N LEU A 23 3.28 15.25 -4.03
CA LEU A 23 2.42 14.22 -4.65
C LEU A 23 1.22 14.84 -5.38
N VAL A 24 0.60 15.87 -4.79
CA VAL A 24 -0.51 16.59 -5.42
C VAL A 24 -0.05 17.35 -6.67
N ALA A 25 1.12 18.00 -6.61
CA ALA A 25 1.72 18.66 -7.77
C ALA A 25 2.04 17.68 -8.91
N GLU A 26 2.57 16.50 -8.57
CA GLU A 26 2.81 15.43 -9.55
C GLU A 26 1.50 14.94 -10.17
N LEU A 27 0.44 14.75 -9.36
CA LEU A 27 -0.88 14.38 -9.87
C LEU A 27 -1.47 15.44 -10.82
N HIS A 28 -1.23 16.74 -10.55
CA HIS A 28 -1.55 17.81 -11.49
C HIS A 28 -0.76 17.68 -12.79
N HIS A 29 0.56 17.38 -12.71
CA HIS A 29 1.43 17.24 -13.87
C HIS A 29 1.05 16.05 -14.77
N LEU A 30 0.69 14.91 -14.15
CA LEU A 30 0.23 13.71 -14.86
C LEU A 30 -1.06 13.91 -15.68
N GLY A 31 -1.81 15.01 -15.48
CA GLY A 31 -3.00 15.30 -16.28
C GLY A 31 -3.99 14.13 -16.35
N THR A 32 -4.48 13.78 -17.54
CA THR A 32 -5.32 12.56 -17.74
C THR A 32 -4.50 11.33 -18.11
N THR A 33 -3.18 11.47 -18.23
CA THR A 33 -2.31 10.34 -18.57
C THR A 33 -2.11 9.48 -17.32
N ARG A 34 -2.68 8.27 -17.34
CA ARG A 34 -2.35 7.25 -16.34
C ARG A 34 -0.85 6.96 -16.39
N ASN A 35 -0.26 6.81 -15.21
CA ASN A 35 1.14 6.49 -14.99
C ASN A 35 1.64 5.42 -16.00
N PRO A 36 2.77 5.63 -16.71
CA PRO A 36 3.27 4.71 -17.74
C PRO A 36 3.54 3.27 -17.25
N ASP A 37 3.73 3.07 -15.95
CA ASP A 37 4.05 1.77 -15.33
C ASP A 37 2.84 1.06 -14.68
N GLY A 38 1.64 1.64 -14.79
CA GLY A 38 0.43 1.02 -14.29
C GLY A 38 -0.01 -0.11 -15.19
N GLU A 39 0.25 -1.37 -14.79
CA GLU A 39 -0.36 -2.57 -15.39
C GLU A 39 -1.81 -2.25 -15.76
N SER A 40 -2.08 -2.30 -17.05
CA SER A 40 -3.41 -2.12 -17.58
C SER A 40 -4.29 -3.19 -16.94
N THR A 41 -5.09 -2.79 -15.95
CA THR A 41 -6.31 -3.54 -15.66
C THR A 41 -7.07 -3.51 -16.97
N HIS A 42 -7.02 -4.63 -17.69
CA HIS A 42 -7.65 -4.84 -19.00
C HIS A 42 -9.17 -4.73 -18.83
N THR A 43 -9.65 -3.51 -18.62
CA THR A 43 -11.02 -3.14 -18.93
C THR A 43 -11.05 -3.10 -20.44
N ARG A 44 -11.68 -4.12 -21.04
CA ARG A 44 -11.89 -4.16 -22.50
C ARG A 44 -12.53 -2.83 -22.90
N HIS A 45 -11.77 -2.02 -23.63
CA HIS A 45 -12.30 -0.79 -24.19
C HIS A 45 -13.39 -1.16 -25.20
N VAL A 46 -14.64 -0.82 -24.89
CA VAL A 46 -15.75 -0.94 -25.83
C VAL A 46 -15.74 0.31 -26.70
N PRO A 47 -15.64 0.21 -28.04
CA PRO A 47 -15.71 1.40 -28.90
C PRO A 47 -16.98 2.20 -28.60
N GLY A 48 -16.82 3.47 -28.20
CA GLY A 48 -17.91 4.35 -27.78
C GLY A 48 -18.13 4.48 -26.26
N SER A 49 -17.43 3.69 -25.43
CA SER A 49 -17.45 3.90 -23.97
C SER A 49 -16.62 5.12 -23.60
N ARG A 50 -17.19 6.03 -22.79
CA ARG A 50 -16.40 7.08 -22.13
C ARG A 50 -15.31 6.42 -21.27
N PRO A 51 -14.08 7.00 -21.22
CA PRO A 51 -13.06 6.48 -20.32
C PRO A 51 -13.59 6.45 -18.88
N PRO A 52 -13.25 5.42 -18.09
CA PRO A 52 -13.67 5.36 -16.70
C PRO A 52 -13.22 6.63 -15.97
N LEU A 53 -14.16 7.27 -15.27
CA LEU A 53 -13.89 8.46 -14.47
C LEU A 53 -12.84 8.12 -13.41
N ASP A 54 -11.75 8.90 -13.36
CA ASP A 54 -10.74 8.73 -12.33
C ASP A 54 -11.21 9.38 -11.03
N LEU A 55 -11.99 8.62 -10.24
CA LEU A 55 -12.54 9.07 -8.96
C LEU A 55 -11.47 9.58 -8.01
N SER A 56 -10.26 9.00 -8.06
CA SER A 56 -9.16 9.42 -7.18
C SER A 56 -8.74 10.88 -7.40
N ARG A 57 -8.85 11.38 -8.64
CA ARG A 57 -8.51 12.78 -8.96
C ARG A 57 -9.55 13.75 -8.43
N LEU A 58 -10.83 13.38 -8.41
CA LEU A 58 -11.90 14.21 -7.85
C LEU A 58 -11.78 14.34 -6.34
N ASP A 59 -11.29 13.29 -5.67
CA ASP A 59 -11.08 13.31 -4.23
C ASP A 59 -9.88 14.18 -3.81
N ILE A 60 -8.89 14.34 -4.69
CA ILE A 60 -7.58 14.95 -4.38
C ILE A 60 -7.43 16.36 -4.94
N LEU A 61 -7.84 16.59 -6.19
CA LEU A 61 -7.61 17.85 -6.90
C LEU A 61 -8.77 18.82 -6.72
N PRO A 62 -8.48 20.13 -6.56
CA PRO A 62 -9.53 21.13 -6.44
C PRO A 62 -10.33 21.21 -7.74
N SER A 63 -11.66 21.34 -7.60
CA SER A 63 -12.57 21.61 -8.71
C SER A 63 -13.23 22.98 -8.50
N PRO A 64 -13.61 23.71 -9.56
CA PRO A 64 -14.24 25.02 -9.39
C PRO A 64 -15.46 24.96 -8.46
N GLY A 65 -15.40 25.68 -7.33
CA GLY A 65 -16.45 25.70 -6.31
C GLY A 65 -16.50 24.50 -5.38
N TRP A 66 -15.50 23.61 -5.41
CA TRP A 66 -15.45 22.42 -4.56
C TRP A 66 -14.05 22.16 -3.99
N GLU A 67 -13.97 22.06 -2.66
CA GLU A 67 -12.76 21.67 -1.95
C GLU A 67 -12.54 20.15 -2.03
N PRO A 68 -11.30 19.66 -2.22
CA PRO A 68 -11.06 18.23 -2.33
C PRO A 68 -11.53 17.48 -1.07
N PRO A 69 -12.40 16.46 -1.19
CA PRO A 69 -12.87 15.66 -0.07
C PRO A 69 -11.73 15.11 0.80
N LEU A 70 -10.63 14.66 0.19
CA LEU A 70 -9.50 14.11 0.94
C LEU A 70 -8.77 15.18 1.76
N LEU A 71 -8.65 16.41 1.22
CA LEU A 71 -8.06 17.53 1.94
C LEU A 71 -8.95 17.97 3.10
N ARG A 72 -10.27 17.94 2.92
CA ARG A 72 -11.23 18.19 3.99
C ARG A 72 -11.12 17.17 5.11
N THR A 73 -11.03 15.88 4.79
CA THR A 73 -10.79 14.84 5.80
C THR A 73 -9.50 15.10 6.58
N LEU A 74 -8.40 15.43 5.91
CA LEU A 74 -7.15 15.77 6.61
C LEU A 74 -7.31 16.96 7.56
N ALA A 75 -7.98 18.03 7.11
CA ALA A 75 -8.19 19.22 7.94
C ALA A 75 -9.17 18.96 9.12
N GLU A 76 -10.23 18.18 8.91
CA GLU A 76 -11.24 17.87 9.92
C GLU A 76 -10.75 16.83 10.93
N GLU A 77 -10.05 15.77 10.49
CA GLU A 77 -9.68 14.62 11.33
C GLU A 77 -8.25 14.67 11.86
N ALA A 78 -7.35 15.47 11.28
CA ALA A 78 -6.01 15.69 11.83
C ALA A 78 -5.85 17.11 12.38
N SER A 79 -6.04 18.12 11.53
CA SER A 79 -5.67 19.50 11.91
C SER A 79 -6.59 20.12 12.94
N ARG A 80 -7.90 19.90 12.83
CA ARG A 80 -8.87 20.39 13.82
C ARG A 80 -8.66 19.71 15.17
N VAL A 81 -8.44 18.39 15.19
CA VAL A 81 -8.15 17.63 16.42
C VAL A 81 -6.92 18.21 17.12
N ILE A 82 -5.82 18.41 16.39
CA ILE A 82 -4.61 19.06 16.95
C ILE A 82 -4.93 20.44 17.50
N TRP A 83 -5.62 21.28 16.74
CA TRP A 83 -5.93 22.65 17.14
C TRP A 83 -6.80 22.74 18.41
N GLU A 84 -7.76 21.85 18.54
CA GLU A 84 -8.66 21.78 19.70
C GLU A 84 -7.93 21.32 20.96
N ALA A 85 -6.92 20.44 20.81
CA ALA A 85 -6.14 19.90 21.92
C ALA A 85 -5.06 20.84 22.47
N ILE A 86 -4.39 21.62 21.60
CA ILE A 86 -3.28 22.50 22.01
C ILE A 86 -3.75 23.72 22.81
N ASP A 87 -2.87 24.24 23.66
CA ASP A 87 -3.12 25.44 24.47
C ASP A 87 -3.03 26.75 23.68
N ASP A 88 -3.48 27.84 24.30
CA ASP A 88 -3.59 29.14 23.64
C ASP A 88 -2.22 29.72 23.24
N ASP A 89 -1.15 29.41 23.98
CA ASP A 89 0.21 29.83 23.64
C ASP A 89 0.75 29.09 22.39
N THR A 90 0.52 27.79 22.29
CA THR A 90 0.85 27.01 21.08
C THR A 90 0.01 27.47 19.89
N ARG A 91 -1.28 27.78 20.11
CA ARG A 91 -2.17 28.33 19.06
C ARG A 91 -1.68 29.68 18.53
N ALA A 92 -1.20 30.55 19.42
CA ALA A 92 -0.64 31.83 19.03
C ALA A 92 0.64 31.68 18.20
N THR A 93 1.45 30.66 18.50
CA THR A 93 2.68 30.34 17.78
C THR A 93 2.40 29.72 16.41
N HIS A 94 1.35 28.90 16.29
CA HIS A 94 1.00 28.14 15.09
C HIS A 94 -0.45 28.42 14.64
N PRO A 95 -0.80 29.64 14.20
CA PRO A 95 -2.18 29.96 13.82
C PRO A 95 -2.67 29.12 12.64
N GLN A 96 -3.94 28.71 12.65
CA GLN A 96 -4.53 27.96 11.54
C GLN A 96 -4.46 28.73 10.20
N PRO A 97 -4.27 28.02 9.08
CA PRO A 97 -4.16 28.64 7.77
C PRO A 97 -5.45 29.33 7.32
N CYS A 98 -5.32 30.49 6.67
CA CYS A 98 -6.42 31.19 6.02
C CYS A 98 -6.75 30.53 4.66
N GLY A 99 -7.65 29.56 4.68
CA GLY A 99 -8.13 28.87 3.48
C GLY A 99 -7.53 27.48 3.29
N LEU A 100 -8.31 26.58 2.70
CA LEU A 100 -8.00 25.16 2.65
C LEU A 100 -7.25 24.79 1.36
N THR A 101 -5.93 24.65 1.45
CA THR A 101 -5.08 24.16 0.36
C THR A 101 -4.08 23.13 0.87
N TRP A 102 -3.71 22.15 0.03
CA TRP A 102 -2.72 21.14 0.40
C TRP A 102 -1.41 21.73 0.91
N THR A 103 -0.91 22.80 0.27
CA THR A 103 0.35 23.45 0.68
C THR A 103 0.23 24.12 2.04
N ALA A 104 -0.85 24.88 2.28
CA ALA A 104 -1.03 25.59 3.55
C ALA A 104 -1.30 24.60 4.69
N GLU A 105 -2.13 23.58 4.44
CA GLU A 105 -2.51 22.58 5.43
C GLU A 105 -1.31 21.73 5.87
N CYS A 106 -0.56 21.19 4.92
CA CYS A 106 0.62 20.40 5.23
C CYS A 106 1.75 21.23 5.84
N ALA A 107 1.90 22.50 5.45
CA ALA A 107 2.89 23.39 6.08
C ALA A 107 2.54 23.67 7.54
N TRP A 108 1.26 23.92 7.84
CA TRP A 108 0.79 24.12 9.21
C TRP A 108 0.96 22.85 10.04
N LEU A 109 0.51 21.69 9.54
CA LEU A 109 0.66 20.40 10.22
C LEU A 109 2.11 20.07 10.51
N ALA A 110 3.02 20.31 9.57
CA ALA A 110 4.45 20.06 9.75
C ALA A 110 5.07 21.01 10.80
N ALA A 111 4.62 22.25 10.88
CA ALA A 111 5.13 23.24 11.83
C ALA A 111 4.69 22.94 13.26
N VAL A 112 3.41 22.59 13.47
CA VAL A 112 2.85 22.31 14.79
C VAL A 112 3.20 20.89 15.30
N TRP A 113 3.72 20.02 14.41
CA TRP A 113 3.84 18.58 14.67
C TRP A 113 4.57 18.21 15.96
N ALA A 114 5.71 18.85 16.24
CA ALA A 114 6.51 18.51 17.42
C ALA A 114 5.83 18.98 18.71
N ASP A 115 5.26 20.18 18.70
CA ASP A 115 4.65 20.81 19.87
C ASP A 115 3.31 20.16 20.23
N SER A 116 2.53 19.72 19.24
CA SER A 116 1.22 19.10 19.48
C SER A 116 1.29 17.77 20.23
N ARG A 117 2.40 17.01 20.12
CA ARG A 117 2.53 15.69 20.77
C ARG A 117 2.54 15.73 22.29
N ALA A 118 2.79 16.90 22.89
CA ALA A 118 2.68 17.07 24.34
C ALA A 118 1.23 17.16 24.83
N TRP A 119 0.28 17.47 23.94
CA TRP A 119 -1.11 17.80 24.28
C TRP A 119 -2.13 16.73 23.89
N LEU A 120 -1.81 15.90 22.89
CA LEU A 120 -2.70 14.84 22.42
C LEU A 120 -2.69 13.63 23.35
N ASP A 121 -3.88 13.05 23.58
CA ASP A 121 -3.99 11.76 24.25
C ASP A 121 -3.70 10.59 23.27
N GLU A 122 -3.67 9.35 23.79
CA GLU A 122 -3.37 8.17 22.99
C GLU A 122 -4.37 7.93 21.84
N ALA A 123 -5.65 8.23 22.06
CA ALA A 123 -6.68 8.03 21.06
C ALA A 123 -6.58 9.08 19.94
N ASP A 124 -6.38 10.34 20.31
CA ASP A 124 -6.20 11.44 19.36
C ASP A 124 -4.91 11.26 18.56
N MET A 125 -3.81 10.86 19.20
CA MET A 125 -2.55 10.53 18.51
C MET A 125 -2.77 9.43 17.46
N ALA A 126 -3.47 8.34 17.82
CA ALA A 126 -3.73 7.24 16.90
C ALA A 126 -4.61 7.66 15.72
N MET A 127 -5.66 8.46 15.95
CA MET A 127 -6.55 8.98 14.92
C MET A 127 -5.81 9.91 13.94
N VAL A 128 -4.99 10.84 14.45
CA VAL A 128 -4.18 11.75 13.63
C VAL A 128 -3.17 10.95 12.78
N ASP A 129 -2.46 10.01 13.39
CA ASP A 129 -1.44 9.19 12.71
C ASP A 129 -2.07 8.28 11.62
N ASP A 130 -3.25 7.71 11.86
CA ASP A 130 -4.00 6.94 10.88
C ASP A 130 -4.51 7.81 9.72
N THR A 131 -5.08 8.98 10.04
CA THR A 131 -5.55 9.96 9.04
C THR A 131 -4.43 10.37 8.09
N ILE A 132 -3.25 10.70 8.63
CA ILE A 132 -2.06 11.04 7.84
C ILE A 132 -1.61 9.85 6.99
N SER A 133 -1.60 8.66 7.57
CA SER A 133 -1.16 7.45 6.87
C SER A 133 -2.06 7.08 5.71
N VAL A 134 -3.37 7.12 5.91
CA VAL A 134 -4.39 6.87 4.89
C VAL A 134 -4.33 7.93 3.81
N THR A 135 -4.22 9.21 4.19
CA THR A 135 -4.15 10.33 3.25
C THR A 135 -2.92 10.22 2.36
N TYR A 136 -1.73 10.03 2.95
CA TYR A 136 -0.49 9.82 2.20
C TYR A 136 -0.60 8.63 1.25
N ALA A 137 -1.10 7.49 1.71
CA ALA A 137 -1.22 6.29 0.89
C ALA A 137 -2.16 6.50 -0.31
N ARG A 138 -3.25 7.26 -0.14
CA ARG A 138 -4.17 7.62 -1.24
C ARG A 138 -3.50 8.53 -2.25
N LEU A 139 -2.77 9.55 -1.81
CA LEU A 139 -2.00 10.45 -2.69
C LEU A 139 -0.91 9.69 -3.46
N ALA A 140 -0.11 8.89 -2.76
CA ALA A 140 0.95 8.08 -3.36
C ALA A 140 0.38 7.12 -4.41
N ARG A 141 -0.74 6.45 -4.11
CA ARG A 141 -1.41 5.57 -5.08
C ARG A 141 -1.92 6.32 -6.31
N ALA A 142 -2.42 7.54 -6.15
CA ALA A 142 -2.93 8.35 -7.27
C ALA A 142 -1.83 8.72 -8.27
N VAL A 143 -0.59 8.92 -7.80
CA VAL A 143 0.60 9.10 -8.66
C VAL A 143 1.30 7.79 -9.01
N GLY A 144 0.75 6.65 -8.58
CA GLY A 144 1.27 5.31 -8.81
C GLY A 144 2.58 4.97 -8.07
N LEU A 145 2.91 5.73 -7.03
CA LEU A 145 3.93 5.36 -6.06
C LEU A 145 3.46 4.13 -5.27
N LYS A 146 4.32 3.11 -5.21
CA LYS A 146 4.07 1.87 -4.47
C LYS A 146 5.01 1.78 -3.27
N PRO A 147 4.56 1.20 -2.14
CA PRO A 147 5.45 0.80 -1.08
C PRO A 147 6.55 -0.11 -1.65
N PRO A 148 7.81 -0.01 -1.17
CA PRO A 148 8.93 -0.76 -1.73
C PRO A 148 8.74 -2.28 -1.66
N ASN A 149 7.85 -2.78 -0.80
CA ASN A 149 7.55 -4.21 -0.64
C ASN A 149 6.05 -4.44 -0.36
N ALA A 150 5.16 -3.95 -1.23
CA ALA A 150 3.73 -4.22 -1.08
C ALA A 150 3.41 -5.68 -1.40
N ILE A 151 3.63 -6.58 -0.44
CA ILE A 151 3.30 -8.00 -0.57
C ILE A 151 1.81 -8.09 -0.90
N THR A 152 1.47 -8.60 -2.08
CA THR A 152 0.07 -8.68 -2.51
C THR A 152 -0.62 -9.93 -1.98
N CYS A 153 -1.87 -9.79 -1.55
CA CYS A 153 -2.74 -10.92 -1.25
C CYS A 153 -3.00 -11.74 -2.52
N PRO A 154 -2.67 -13.04 -2.57
CA PRO A 154 -2.87 -13.87 -3.76
C PRO A 154 -4.35 -14.13 -4.09
N ALA A 155 -5.25 -13.92 -3.12
CA ALA A 155 -6.70 -14.10 -3.28
C ALA A 155 -7.40 -12.86 -3.86
N CYS A 156 -7.15 -11.66 -3.30
CA CYS A 156 -7.86 -10.43 -3.69
C CYS A 156 -6.97 -9.31 -4.27
N GLY A 157 -5.65 -9.47 -4.27
CA GLY A 157 -4.70 -8.47 -4.78
C GLY A 157 -4.49 -7.26 -3.87
N ALA A 158 -5.17 -7.17 -2.73
CA ALA A 158 -4.96 -6.11 -1.75
C ALA A 158 -3.58 -6.23 -1.08
N PRO A 159 -3.00 -5.15 -0.54
CA PRO A 159 -1.76 -5.22 0.23
C PRO A 159 -1.91 -6.11 1.46
N CYS A 160 -0.85 -6.85 1.76
CA CYS A 160 -0.67 -7.58 2.99
C CYS A 160 0.39 -6.91 3.86
N GLU A 161 0.18 -6.97 5.16
CA GLU A 161 1.10 -6.50 6.20
C GLU A 161 1.58 -7.68 7.03
N ILE A 162 2.80 -7.58 7.55
CA ILE A 162 3.33 -8.58 8.49
C ILE A 162 2.77 -8.24 9.87
N ASP A 163 1.93 -9.12 10.40
CA ASP A 163 1.34 -9.04 11.73
C ASP A 163 1.84 -10.23 12.56
N GLY A 164 2.92 -10.02 13.32
CA GLY A 164 3.59 -11.08 14.07
C GLY A 164 4.01 -12.26 13.19
N PRO A 165 3.49 -13.49 13.42
CA PRO A 165 3.85 -14.67 12.64
C PRO A 165 3.09 -14.80 11.32
N VAL A 166 2.10 -13.94 11.05
CA VAL A 166 1.23 -14.04 9.87
C VAL A 166 1.40 -12.84 8.95
N LEU A 167 1.05 -13.06 7.70
CA LEU A 167 0.87 -12.06 6.67
C LEU A 167 -0.64 -11.82 6.53
N ALA A 168 -1.12 -10.69 7.04
CA ALA A 168 -2.54 -10.35 7.09
C ALA A 168 -2.92 -9.42 5.94
N CYS A 169 -3.99 -9.76 5.21
CA CYS A 169 -4.54 -8.90 4.16
C CYS A 169 -5.27 -7.69 4.77
N THR A 170 -4.85 -6.49 4.38
CA THR A 170 -5.42 -5.21 4.86
C THR A 170 -6.91 -5.06 4.55
N ALA A 171 -7.40 -5.65 3.45
CA ALA A 171 -8.80 -5.56 3.04
C ALA A 171 -9.74 -6.47 3.86
N THR A 172 -9.23 -7.54 4.47
CA THR A 172 -10.06 -8.55 5.15
C THR A 172 -9.74 -8.70 6.63
N ARG A 173 -8.68 -8.05 7.16
CA ARG A 173 -8.25 -8.18 8.56
C ARG A 173 -9.36 -7.88 9.59
N TRP A 174 -10.31 -7.02 9.24
CA TRP A 174 -11.42 -6.61 10.11
C TRP A 174 -12.60 -7.60 10.09
N GLN A 175 -12.63 -8.54 9.15
CA GLN A 175 -13.73 -9.51 9.01
C GLN A 175 -13.65 -10.61 10.09
N PRO A 176 -14.70 -11.42 10.29
CA PRO A 176 -14.62 -12.61 11.13
C PRO A 176 -13.55 -13.59 10.64
N GLU A 177 -12.97 -14.37 11.55
CA GLU A 177 -11.81 -15.26 11.30
C GLU A 177 -11.96 -16.15 10.05
N SER A 178 -13.16 -16.67 9.78
CA SER A 178 -13.45 -17.51 8.62
C SER A 178 -13.37 -16.81 7.25
N GLN A 179 -13.31 -15.47 7.24
CA GLN A 179 -13.25 -14.65 6.02
C GLN A 179 -11.95 -13.84 5.94
N ARG A 180 -11.07 -13.94 6.94
CA ARG A 180 -9.77 -13.28 6.92
C ARG A 180 -8.82 -14.00 5.96
N HIS A 181 -8.22 -13.25 5.05
CA HIS A 181 -7.08 -13.74 4.30
C HIS A 181 -5.82 -13.56 5.15
N GLU A 182 -5.45 -14.60 5.87
CA GLU A 182 -4.20 -14.71 6.62
C GLU A 182 -3.33 -15.80 6.02
N TYR A 183 -2.03 -15.51 5.89
CA TYR A 183 -1.04 -16.43 5.36
C TYR A 183 0.13 -16.56 6.32
N PRO A 184 0.95 -17.63 6.22
CA PRO A 184 2.18 -17.69 6.99
C PRO A 184 3.10 -16.51 6.65
N GLY A 185 3.72 -15.90 7.66
CA GLY A 185 4.68 -14.81 7.46
C GLY A 185 5.99 -15.28 6.78
N PRO A 186 6.87 -14.34 6.36
CA PRO A 186 8.09 -14.65 5.61
C PRO A 186 8.98 -15.73 6.24
N ALA A 187 9.28 -15.62 7.54
CA ALA A 187 10.13 -16.58 8.24
C ALA A 187 9.49 -17.98 8.34
N ALA A 188 8.17 -18.06 8.49
CA ALA A 188 7.43 -19.31 8.53
C ALA A 188 7.39 -19.97 7.14
N LEU A 189 7.20 -19.18 6.08
CA LEU A 189 7.26 -19.65 4.69
C LEU A 189 8.64 -20.21 4.36
N GLU A 190 9.70 -19.47 4.70
CA GLU A 190 11.08 -19.90 4.47
C GLU A 190 11.38 -21.22 5.17
N LYS A 191 11.12 -21.29 6.48
CA LYS A 191 11.40 -22.47 7.29
C LYS A 191 10.66 -23.72 6.79
N ARG A 192 9.40 -23.56 6.35
CA ARG A 192 8.56 -24.69 5.95
C ARG A 192 8.86 -25.17 4.53
N TRP A 193 9.08 -24.26 3.59
CA TRP A 193 8.99 -24.59 2.17
C TRP A 193 10.31 -24.53 1.42
N ARG A 194 11.33 -23.86 1.95
CA ARG A 194 12.58 -23.63 1.23
C ARG A 194 13.32 -24.93 0.87
N LEU A 195 13.28 -25.91 1.76
CA LEU A 195 13.92 -27.22 1.58
C LEU A 195 12.90 -28.35 1.39
N ALA A 196 11.64 -28.01 1.12
CA ALA A 196 10.59 -29.01 0.97
C ALA A 196 10.78 -29.83 -0.34
N PRO A 197 10.49 -31.14 -0.33
CA PRO A 197 10.61 -31.98 -1.51
C PRO A 197 9.61 -31.59 -2.60
N PRO A 198 9.87 -31.95 -3.88
CA PRO A 198 8.94 -31.70 -4.97
C PRO A 198 7.57 -32.35 -4.74
N MET A 199 6.51 -31.55 -4.91
CA MET A 199 5.12 -31.96 -4.71
C MET A 199 4.34 -31.89 -6.02
N THR A 200 3.28 -32.67 -6.13
CA THR A 200 2.35 -32.60 -7.25
C THR A 200 1.52 -31.31 -7.20
N ALA A 201 0.97 -30.90 -8.35
CA ALA A 201 0.09 -29.73 -8.41
C ALA A 201 -1.20 -29.88 -7.58
N ALA A 202 -1.60 -31.12 -7.25
CA ALA A 202 -2.76 -31.36 -6.38
C ALA A 202 -2.41 -31.12 -4.91
N GLU A 203 -1.26 -31.63 -4.45
CA GLU A 203 -0.76 -31.41 -3.09
C GLU A 203 -0.47 -29.92 -2.85
N LEU A 204 0.17 -29.24 -3.80
CA LEU A 204 0.45 -27.81 -3.70
C LEU A 204 -0.83 -26.96 -3.61
N ALA A 205 -1.89 -27.35 -4.33
CA ALA A 205 -3.16 -26.63 -4.28
C ALA A 205 -3.94 -26.87 -2.97
N ALA A 206 -3.59 -27.90 -2.20
CA ALA A 206 -4.17 -28.15 -0.89
C ALA A 206 -3.45 -27.34 0.21
N GLU A 207 -2.15 -27.11 0.05
CA GLU A 207 -1.29 -26.51 1.07
C GLU A 207 -1.04 -25.00 0.87
N LEU A 208 -1.11 -24.52 -0.37
CA LEU A 208 -0.86 -23.12 -0.73
C LEU A 208 -2.14 -22.48 -1.27
N PRO A 209 -2.28 -21.14 -1.15
CA PRO A 209 -3.45 -20.41 -1.65
C PRO A 209 -3.41 -20.25 -3.18
N VAL A 210 -3.34 -21.37 -3.91
CA VAL A 210 -3.23 -21.44 -5.36
C VAL A 210 -4.09 -22.57 -5.92
N GLN A 211 -4.84 -22.29 -6.98
CA GLN A 211 -5.65 -23.32 -7.64
C GLN A 211 -4.78 -24.20 -8.56
N ARG A 212 -5.10 -25.50 -8.63
CA ARG A 212 -4.44 -26.45 -9.54
C ARG A 212 -4.43 -25.98 -11.01
N LYS A 213 -5.52 -25.35 -11.46
CA LYS A 213 -5.61 -24.78 -12.83
C LYS A 213 -4.56 -23.69 -13.07
N ARG A 214 -4.30 -22.84 -12.06
CA ARG A 214 -3.32 -21.75 -12.10
C ARG A 214 -1.89 -22.32 -12.14
N LEU A 215 -1.59 -23.34 -11.34
CA LEU A 215 -0.31 -24.06 -11.40
C LEU A 215 -0.04 -24.66 -12.78
N ASN A 216 -1.02 -25.36 -13.36
CA ASN A 216 -0.91 -25.92 -14.70
C ASN A 216 -0.69 -24.84 -15.76
N GLN A 217 -1.34 -23.68 -15.61
CA GLN A 217 -1.14 -22.54 -16.50
C GLN A 217 0.26 -21.95 -16.37
N TRP A 218 0.79 -21.81 -15.15
CA TRP A 218 2.15 -21.35 -14.90
C TRP A 218 3.21 -22.29 -15.48
N HIS A 219 3.02 -23.60 -15.34
CA HIS A 219 3.87 -24.60 -15.96
C HIS A 219 3.87 -24.46 -17.50
N ARG A 220 2.68 -24.38 -18.13
CA ARG A 220 2.57 -24.20 -19.59
C ARG A 220 3.19 -22.90 -20.08
N ARG A 221 3.21 -21.85 -19.25
CA ARG A 221 3.83 -20.56 -19.55
C ARG A 221 5.31 -20.49 -19.17
N GLY A 222 5.90 -21.58 -18.67
CA GLY A 222 7.31 -21.63 -18.26
C GLY A 222 7.65 -20.82 -17.01
N LYS A 223 6.65 -20.38 -16.23
CA LYS A 223 6.87 -19.61 -14.99
C LYS A 223 7.38 -20.46 -13.82
N ILE A 224 7.02 -21.74 -13.82
CA ILE A 224 7.51 -22.74 -12.85
C ILE A 224 8.01 -23.95 -13.64
N LYS A 225 9.10 -24.56 -13.18
CA LYS A 225 9.70 -25.72 -13.82
C LYS A 225 9.43 -26.98 -12.99
N PRO A 226 9.14 -28.12 -13.63
CA PRO A 226 9.03 -29.37 -12.90
C PRO A 226 10.43 -29.85 -12.46
N ALA A 227 10.47 -30.59 -11.35
CA ALA A 227 11.65 -31.28 -10.89
C ALA A 227 12.10 -32.32 -11.93
N PRO A 228 13.43 -32.49 -12.12
CA PRO A 228 13.95 -33.39 -13.14
C PRO A 228 13.50 -34.83 -12.91
N HIS A 229 13.25 -35.55 -14.00
CA HIS A 229 12.88 -36.98 -14.01
C HIS A 229 11.61 -37.36 -13.23
N THR A 230 10.65 -36.43 -13.10
CA THR A 230 9.36 -36.71 -12.43
C THR A 230 8.22 -36.92 -13.42
N THR A 231 7.56 -38.08 -13.35
CA THR A 231 6.29 -38.36 -14.06
C THR A 231 5.31 -39.00 -13.08
N PRO A 232 4.16 -38.37 -12.76
CA PRO A 232 3.68 -37.07 -13.25
C PRO A 232 4.56 -35.88 -12.78
N PRO A 233 4.45 -34.69 -13.41
CA PRO A 233 5.26 -33.51 -13.07
C PRO A 233 5.09 -33.12 -11.61
N ARG A 234 6.22 -32.97 -10.90
CA ARG A 234 6.28 -32.42 -9.54
C ARG A 234 6.99 -31.08 -9.56
N PHE A 235 6.61 -30.17 -8.68
CA PHE A 235 7.14 -28.81 -8.62
C PHE A 235 7.73 -28.54 -7.24
N TYR A 236 8.78 -27.74 -7.17
CA TYR A 236 9.31 -27.27 -5.90
C TYR A 236 8.34 -26.25 -5.28
N PRO A 237 7.93 -26.42 -4.00
CA PRO A 237 7.04 -25.47 -3.36
C PRO A 237 7.59 -24.04 -3.34
N TRP A 238 8.90 -23.87 -3.21
CA TRP A 238 9.56 -22.56 -3.21
C TRP A 238 9.36 -21.80 -4.53
N ASP A 239 9.44 -22.47 -5.69
CA ASP A 239 9.18 -21.85 -6.99
C ASP A 239 7.74 -21.33 -7.12
N VAL A 240 6.79 -22.02 -6.48
CA VAL A 240 5.38 -21.61 -6.43
C VAL A 240 5.21 -20.40 -5.51
N ILE A 241 5.89 -20.40 -4.36
CA ILE A 241 5.90 -19.27 -3.42
C ILE A 241 6.51 -18.03 -4.06
N ALA A 242 7.60 -18.16 -4.82
CA ALA A 242 8.20 -17.06 -5.58
C ALA A 242 7.24 -16.44 -6.60
N GLN A 243 6.28 -17.22 -7.13
CA GLN A 243 5.23 -16.69 -8.01
C GLN A 243 4.04 -16.09 -7.26
N LEU A 244 3.80 -16.47 -6.00
CA LEU A 244 2.72 -15.93 -5.17
C LEU A 244 3.14 -14.65 -4.45
N TRP A 245 4.36 -14.62 -3.93
CA TRP A 245 4.93 -13.54 -3.14
C TRP A 245 6.39 -13.25 -3.56
N PRO A 246 6.59 -12.67 -4.76
CA PRO A 246 7.93 -12.44 -5.30
C PRO A 246 8.80 -11.58 -4.40
N ASP A 247 8.22 -10.56 -3.76
CA ASP A 247 8.95 -9.63 -2.88
C ASP A 247 9.50 -10.33 -1.63
N ILE A 248 8.77 -11.30 -1.08
CA ILE A 248 9.24 -12.11 0.06
C ILE A 248 10.45 -12.94 -0.36
N THR A 249 10.38 -13.60 -1.51
CA THR A 249 11.47 -14.44 -1.98
C THR A 249 12.69 -13.63 -2.38
N ALA A 250 12.51 -12.47 -3.02
CA ALA A 250 13.60 -11.58 -3.39
C ALA A 250 14.35 -11.04 -2.16
N ALA A 251 13.61 -10.59 -1.14
CA ALA A 251 14.21 -10.10 0.10
C ALA A 251 15.04 -11.18 0.83
N ILE A 252 14.56 -12.43 0.81
CA ILE A 252 15.28 -13.58 1.39
C ILE A 252 16.54 -13.91 0.57
N GLU A 253 16.44 -13.93 -0.76
CA GLU A 253 17.60 -14.19 -1.63
C GLU A 253 18.68 -13.10 -1.52
N ASP A 254 18.29 -11.83 -1.39
CA ASP A 254 19.23 -10.73 -1.23
C ASP A 254 19.93 -10.79 0.14
N LYS A 255 19.21 -11.19 1.20
CA LYS A 255 19.81 -11.47 2.50
C LYS A 255 20.86 -12.59 2.42
N ASP A 256 20.61 -13.66 1.67
CA ASP A 256 21.57 -14.76 1.53
C ASP A 256 22.79 -14.40 0.68
N LYS A 257 22.63 -13.53 -0.32
CA LYS A 257 23.76 -13.02 -1.11
C LYS A 257 24.67 -12.09 -0.31
N ALA A 258 24.12 -11.43 0.72
CA ALA A 258 24.84 -10.52 1.60
C ALA A 258 25.55 -11.23 2.77
N ALA A 259 25.26 -12.52 3.00
CA ALA A 259 25.85 -13.36 4.05
C ALA A 259 27.05 -14.17 3.52
#